data_AF-A0A6P7HIP6-F1
#
_entry.id   AF-A0A6P7HIP6-F1
#
_cell.length_a   1.000
_cell.length_b   1.000
_cell.length_c   1.000
_cell.angle_alpha   90.00
_cell.angle_beta   90.00
_cell.angle_gamma   90.00
#
_symmetry.space_group_name_H-M   'P 1'
#
loop_
_entity.id
_entity.type
_entity.pdbx_description
1 polymer ?
#
loop_
_entity_poly.entity_id
_entity_poly.type
_entity_poly.pdbx_seq_one_letter_code
_entity_poly.pdbx_strand_id
1 'polypeptide(L)'
;MACLLPSSSATMFSLQRQIKHRSWICFFFMGAFLTSLPVTAKPDSLKEVTDSNWEEILTGEWMIEFYAPWCPACQQLQPVWKEFADWGDDMGVNIAKVDVTEQPGLSGRFIITSLPTIYHCKDGVFRKYQGARNKEDFLSFVDEQKWRAVEPISAWFGPSSFLMNSMSALFKLSMFIRHCHNYMTEQLGIPVWGSYVIFGLATLFSGLALGLLLVFIADFVFPSRRFSSSEYYQKKQTMEQARLIQEDDHEADGEEDDDEEEEEEDQDEVWRRRRGSPEGRPEPKGQGFSDEALRKRVVGHREEEEDP
;
A
#
# COMPACT_ATOMS: atom_id res chain seq x y z
N MET A 1 -91.73 -66.58 -36.74
CA MET A 1 -91.30 -65.20 -36.43
C MET A 1 -89.81 -65.13 -36.75
N ALA A 2 -89.44 -64.40 -37.81
CA ALA A 2 -88.09 -64.02 -38.31
C ALA A 2 -86.94 -65.08 -38.28
N CYS A 3 -86.48 -65.68 -39.39
CA CYS A 3 -85.58 -65.14 -40.45
C CYS A 3 -84.33 -64.42 -39.87
N LEU A 4 -83.05 -64.69 -40.21
CA LEU A 4 -82.32 -65.51 -41.19
C LEU A 4 -80.84 -65.57 -40.73
N LEU A 5 -80.13 -66.67 -41.00
CA LEU A 5 -78.65 -66.80 -41.09
C LEU A 5 -78.15 -66.11 -42.39
N PRO A 6 -76.84 -65.83 -42.67
CA PRO A 6 -75.67 -66.73 -42.44
C PRO A 6 -74.23 -66.11 -42.32
N SER A 7 -73.22 -67.01 -42.21
CA SER A 7 -71.87 -66.97 -42.88
C SER A 7 -70.86 -65.88 -42.46
N SER A 8 -69.52 -66.01 -42.51
CA SER A 8 -68.48 -67.05 -42.57
C SER A 8 -67.13 -66.28 -42.59
N SER A 9 -66.10 -66.81 -41.91
CA SER A 9 -64.66 -66.74 -42.24
C SER A 9 -63.98 -65.41 -42.68
N ALA A 10 -62.96 -64.94 -41.92
CA ALA A 10 -61.62 -64.63 -42.45
C ALA A 10 -60.64 -64.06 -41.40
N THR A 11 -59.51 -64.78 -41.22
CA THR A 11 -58.13 -64.29 -41.00
C THR A 11 -57.83 -63.49 -39.73
N MET A 12 -57.53 -64.13 -38.58
CA MET A 12 -56.16 -64.60 -38.23
C MET A 12 -55.11 -64.22 -39.28
N PHE A 13 -54.35 -63.15 -39.05
CA PHE A 13 -53.01 -62.80 -39.60
C PHE A 13 -52.86 -61.28 -39.66
N SER A 14 -52.65 -60.59 -38.52
CA SER A 14 -52.17 -59.19 -38.57
C SER A 14 -51.56 -58.67 -37.27
N LEU A 15 -51.61 -59.40 -36.15
CA LEU A 15 -51.09 -58.92 -34.86
C LEU A 15 -49.60 -59.19 -34.59
N GLN A 16 -48.83 -59.51 -35.64
CA GLN A 16 -47.40 -59.86 -35.51
C GLN A 16 -46.46 -58.90 -36.27
N ARG A 17 -46.94 -57.72 -36.69
CA ARG A 17 -46.16 -56.77 -37.53
C ARG A 17 -46.00 -55.36 -36.95
N GLN A 18 -46.17 -55.15 -35.65
CA GLN A 18 -46.06 -53.82 -35.02
C GLN A 18 -45.10 -53.74 -33.81
N ILE A 19 -44.30 -54.78 -33.54
CA ILE A 19 -43.37 -54.78 -32.38
C ILE A 19 -41.90 -54.65 -32.80
N LYS A 20 -41.56 -54.95 -34.06
CA LYS A 20 -40.15 -55.01 -34.50
C LYS A 20 -39.51 -53.67 -34.89
N HIS A 21 -40.30 -52.61 -35.10
CA HIS A 21 -39.80 -51.33 -35.64
C HIS A 21 -39.53 -50.22 -34.60
N ARG A 22 -39.90 -50.41 -33.32
CA ARG A 22 -39.63 -49.41 -32.26
C ARG A 22 -38.31 -49.62 -31.52
N SER A 23 -37.66 -50.78 -31.69
CA SER A 23 -36.41 -51.09 -30.97
C SER A 23 -35.14 -50.66 -31.72
N TRP A 24 -35.19 -50.56 -33.06
CA TRP A 24 -33.99 -50.32 -33.85
C TRP A 24 -33.62 -48.83 -34.05
N ILE A 25 -34.53 -47.91 -33.71
CA ILE A 25 -34.29 -46.46 -33.79
C ILE A 25 -33.58 -45.94 -32.53
N CYS A 26 -33.71 -46.63 -31.39
CA CYS A 26 -33.00 -46.26 -30.16
C CYS A 26 -31.53 -46.73 -30.16
N PHE A 27 -31.22 -47.83 -30.86
CA PHE A 27 -29.84 -48.34 -30.92
C PHE A 27 -28.94 -47.58 -31.89
N PHE A 28 -29.50 -46.93 -32.93
CA PHE A 28 -28.70 -46.10 -33.85
C PHE A 28 -28.40 -44.70 -33.30
N PHE A 29 -29.21 -44.17 -32.37
CA PHE A 29 -28.93 -42.90 -31.70
C PHE A 29 -28.08 -43.04 -30.42
N MET A 30 -27.98 -44.24 -29.85
CA MET A 30 -27.19 -44.53 -28.64
C MET A 30 -25.73 -44.97 -28.95
N GLY A 31 -25.32 -44.98 -30.21
CA GLY A 31 -23.96 -45.34 -30.64
C GLY A 31 -23.08 -44.17 -31.07
N ALA A 32 -23.63 -42.96 -31.19
CA ALA A 32 -22.93 -41.78 -31.75
C ALA A 32 -22.53 -40.72 -30.71
N PHE A 33 -22.59 -41.05 -29.41
CA PHE A 33 -22.30 -40.09 -28.32
C PHE A 33 -21.13 -40.47 -27.40
N LEU A 34 -20.33 -41.48 -27.78
CA LEU A 34 -19.26 -42.04 -26.93
C LEU A 34 -17.86 -41.98 -27.54
N THR A 35 -17.61 -41.00 -28.42
CA THR A 35 -16.24 -40.57 -28.76
C THR A 35 -16.10 -39.06 -28.56
N SER A 36 -16.57 -38.55 -27.43
CA SER A 36 -16.02 -37.32 -26.88
C SER A 36 -14.69 -37.70 -26.23
N LEU A 37 -13.58 -37.58 -26.97
CA LEU A 37 -12.28 -37.51 -26.31
C LEU A 37 -12.40 -36.45 -25.20
N PRO A 38 -12.00 -36.73 -23.95
CA PRO A 38 -11.79 -35.65 -23.02
C PRO A 38 -10.71 -34.78 -23.67
N VAL A 39 -11.09 -33.60 -24.14
CA VAL A 39 -10.13 -32.51 -24.35
C VAL A 39 -9.43 -32.41 -23.00
N THR A 40 -8.22 -32.94 -22.95
CA THR A 40 -7.32 -32.77 -21.82
C THR A 40 -7.09 -31.27 -21.78
N ALA A 41 -7.84 -30.58 -20.92
CA ALA A 41 -7.56 -29.20 -20.59
C ALA A 41 -6.12 -29.21 -20.07
N LYS A 42 -5.22 -28.62 -20.86
CA LYS A 42 -3.82 -28.40 -20.46
C LYS A 42 -3.87 -27.74 -19.07
N PRO A 43 -3.03 -28.17 -18.10
CA PRO A 43 -2.96 -27.51 -16.81
C PRO A 43 -2.79 -26.01 -17.03
N ASP A 44 -3.56 -25.19 -16.30
CA ASP A 44 -3.56 -23.74 -16.48
C ASP A 44 -2.19 -23.20 -16.02
N SER A 45 -1.30 -22.93 -16.97
CA SER A 45 0.05 -22.41 -16.69
C SER A 45 0.03 -20.98 -16.13
N LEU A 46 -1.13 -20.31 -16.20
CA LEU A 46 -1.33 -18.96 -15.66
C LEU A 46 -1.61 -19.00 -14.16
N LYS A 47 -0.69 -18.45 -13.37
CA LYS A 47 -0.80 -18.38 -11.91
C LYS A 47 -1.58 -17.15 -11.44
N GLU A 48 -2.28 -17.28 -10.33
CA GLU A 48 -3.00 -16.17 -9.70
C GLU A 48 -2.28 -15.73 -8.42
N VAL A 49 -1.93 -14.44 -8.36
CA VAL A 49 -1.23 -13.86 -7.21
C VAL A 49 -2.20 -13.00 -6.41
N THR A 50 -2.22 -13.27 -5.11
CA THR A 50 -3.10 -12.70 -4.09
C THR A 50 -2.27 -12.13 -2.95
N ASP A 51 -2.91 -11.37 -2.07
CA ASP A 51 -2.29 -10.78 -0.87
C ASP A 51 -1.64 -11.83 0.07
N SER A 52 -1.96 -13.12 -0.04
CA SER A 52 -1.40 -14.19 0.80
C SER A 52 -0.20 -14.93 0.18
N ASN A 53 -0.09 -15.00 -1.15
CA ASN A 53 0.94 -15.77 -1.85
C ASN A 53 1.97 -14.90 -2.60
N TRP A 54 1.85 -13.57 -2.53
CA TRP A 54 2.71 -12.65 -3.28
C TRP A 54 4.20 -12.81 -2.97
N GLU A 55 4.58 -13.35 -1.81
CA GLU A 55 5.99 -13.59 -1.47
C GLU A 55 6.67 -14.58 -2.43
N GLU A 56 5.90 -15.47 -3.07
CA GLU A 56 6.42 -16.42 -4.07
C GLU A 56 7.07 -15.71 -5.26
N ILE A 57 6.56 -14.52 -5.63
CA ILE A 57 7.08 -13.75 -6.76
C ILE A 57 8.49 -13.20 -6.51
N LEU A 58 8.95 -13.20 -5.25
CA LEU A 58 10.29 -12.73 -4.88
C LEU A 58 11.38 -13.74 -5.25
N THR A 59 11.01 -14.98 -5.55
CA THR A 59 11.96 -16.07 -5.85
C THR A 59 11.84 -16.52 -7.29
N GLY A 60 12.97 -16.58 -8.00
CA GLY A 60 12.99 -16.95 -9.42
C GLY A 60 12.53 -15.82 -10.34
N GLU A 61 12.10 -16.19 -11.55
CA GLU A 61 11.70 -15.24 -12.59
C GLU A 61 10.18 -15.26 -12.78
N TRP A 62 9.56 -14.09 -12.74
CA TRP A 62 8.11 -13.90 -12.83
C TRP A 62 7.76 -12.76 -13.79
N MET A 63 6.68 -12.95 -14.53
CA MET A 63 5.99 -11.93 -15.31
C MET A 63 4.59 -11.77 -14.73
N ILE A 64 4.25 -10.56 -14.28
CA ILE A 64 3.05 -10.30 -13.49
C ILE A 64 2.22 -9.22 -14.17
N GLU A 65 1.00 -9.55 -14.56
CA GLU A 65 0.01 -8.60 -15.08
C GLU A 65 -0.93 -8.13 -13.97
N PHE A 66 -1.01 -6.82 -13.76
CA PHE A 66 -2.05 -6.19 -12.96
C PHE A 66 -3.20 -5.76 -13.87
N TYR A 67 -4.40 -6.30 -13.61
CA TYR A 67 -5.59 -6.08 -14.42
C TYR A 67 -6.82 -5.77 -13.57
N ALA A 68 -7.89 -5.32 -14.22
CA ALA A 68 -9.22 -5.24 -13.63
C ALA A 68 -10.28 -5.76 -14.60
N PRO A 69 -11.34 -6.44 -14.12
CA PRO A 69 -12.33 -7.11 -14.98
C PRO A 69 -13.16 -6.13 -15.80
N TRP A 70 -13.35 -4.91 -15.32
CA TRP A 70 -14.08 -3.85 -16.02
C TRP A 70 -13.24 -3.05 -17.01
N CYS A 71 -11.92 -3.29 -17.09
CA CYS A 71 -11.03 -2.52 -17.95
C CYS A 71 -11.00 -3.10 -19.39
N PRO A 72 -11.44 -2.35 -20.42
CA PRO A 72 -11.50 -2.86 -21.79
C PRO A 72 -10.13 -3.25 -22.36
N ALA A 73 -9.08 -2.48 -22.05
CA ALA A 73 -7.72 -2.78 -22.50
C ALA A 73 -7.17 -4.06 -21.86
N CYS A 74 -7.54 -4.35 -20.60
CA CYS A 74 -7.18 -5.60 -19.95
C CYS A 74 -7.87 -6.79 -20.62
N GLN A 75 -9.17 -6.67 -20.92
CA GLN A 75 -9.93 -7.74 -21.58
C GLN A 75 -9.34 -8.13 -22.94
N GLN A 76 -8.78 -7.18 -23.69
CA GLN A 76 -8.07 -7.45 -24.95
C GLN A 76 -6.73 -8.16 -24.75
N LEU A 77 -6.04 -7.89 -23.64
CA LEU A 77 -4.76 -8.49 -23.30
C LEU A 77 -4.88 -9.91 -22.74
N GLN A 78 -5.97 -10.23 -22.02
CA GLN A 78 -6.20 -11.55 -21.42
C GLN A 78 -5.94 -12.75 -22.34
N PRO A 79 -6.45 -12.82 -23.59
CA PRO A 79 -6.17 -13.97 -24.46
C PRO A 79 -4.68 -14.09 -24.80
N VAL A 80 -4.02 -12.97 -25.08
CA VAL A 80 -2.58 -12.91 -25.40
C VAL A 80 -1.74 -13.31 -24.19
N TRP A 81 -2.13 -12.87 -22.99
CA TRP A 81 -1.45 -13.20 -21.74
C TRP A 81 -1.57 -14.69 -21.41
N LYS A 82 -2.74 -15.29 -21.64
CA LYS A 82 -2.94 -16.73 -21.48
C LYS A 82 -2.11 -17.54 -22.48
N GLU A 83 -2.07 -17.11 -23.74
CA GLU A 83 -1.21 -17.73 -24.73
C GLU A 83 0.28 -17.58 -24.42
N PHE A 84 0.70 -16.50 -23.77
CA PHE A 84 2.06 -16.32 -23.28
C PHE A 84 2.35 -17.25 -22.09
N ALA A 85 1.38 -17.38 -21.17
CA ALA A 85 1.46 -18.28 -20.01
C ALA A 85 1.77 -19.72 -20.40
N ASP A 86 1.21 -20.18 -21.53
CA ASP A 86 1.44 -21.52 -22.09
C ASP A 86 2.90 -21.85 -22.41
N TRP A 87 3.77 -20.84 -22.60
CA TRP A 87 5.21 -20.98 -22.87
C TRP A 87 6.09 -20.71 -21.65
N GLY A 88 5.50 -20.27 -20.52
CA GLY A 88 6.25 -19.90 -19.33
C GLY A 88 7.09 -21.05 -18.79
N ASP A 89 6.49 -22.24 -18.70
CA ASP A 89 7.14 -23.46 -18.22
C ASP A 89 8.36 -23.84 -19.08
N ASP A 90 8.25 -23.69 -20.42
CA ASP A 90 9.32 -24.00 -21.37
C ASP A 90 10.52 -23.04 -21.25
N MET A 91 10.26 -21.77 -20.92
CA MET A 91 11.30 -20.75 -20.72
C MET A 91 11.81 -20.65 -19.28
N GLY A 92 11.20 -21.37 -18.34
CA GLY A 92 11.51 -21.27 -16.91
C GLY A 92 11.08 -19.95 -16.27
N VAL A 93 10.03 -19.30 -16.80
CA VAL A 93 9.44 -18.07 -16.26
C VAL A 93 8.02 -18.33 -15.76
N ASN A 94 7.72 -17.89 -14.55
CA ASN A 94 6.38 -17.98 -14.00
C ASN A 94 5.52 -16.83 -14.50
N ILE A 95 4.34 -17.12 -15.04
CA ILE A 95 3.46 -16.09 -15.58
C ILE A 95 2.23 -15.99 -14.69
N ALA A 96 1.99 -14.79 -14.18
CA ALA A 96 0.97 -14.52 -13.18
C ALA A 96 0.07 -13.35 -13.55
N LYS A 97 -1.12 -13.34 -12.96
CA LYS A 97 -2.06 -12.21 -13.00
C LYS A 97 -2.49 -11.83 -11.59
N VAL A 98 -2.81 -10.55 -11.40
CA VAL A 98 -3.30 -9.95 -10.17
C VAL A 98 -4.53 -9.11 -10.48
N ASP A 99 -5.66 -9.43 -9.86
CA ASP A 99 -6.85 -8.59 -9.91
C ASP A 99 -6.76 -7.47 -8.86
N VAL A 100 -6.60 -6.23 -9.31
CA VAL A 100 -6.48 -5.08 -8.40
C VAL A 100 -7.79 -4.70 -7.71
N THR A 101 -8.92 -5.24 -8.17
CA THR A 101 -10.23 -5.00 -7.55
C THR A 101 -10.45 -5.88 -6.33
N GLU A 102 -9.91 -7.10 -6.35
CA GLU A 102 -9.99 -8.04 -5.22
C GLU A 102 -8.79 -7.92 -4.28
N GLN A 103 -7.63 -7.48 -4.78
CA GLN A 103 -6.37 -7.40 -4.03
C GLN A 103 -5.91 -5.95 -3.82
N PRO A 104 -6.60 -5.14 -2.99
CA PRO A 104 -6.25 -3.74 -2.76
C PRO A 104 -4.88 -3.58 -2.09
N GLY A 105 -4.44 -4.58 -1.33
CA GLY A 105 -3.12 -4.60 -0.71
C GLY A 105 -1.99 -4.65 -1.72
N LEU A 106 -2.11 -5.51 -2.74
CA LEU A 106 -1.14 -5.60 -3.83
C LEU A 106 -1.16 -4.36 -4.71
N SER A 107 -2.36 -3.82 -5.00
CA SER A 107 -2.50 -2.55 -5.71
C SER A 107 -1.73 -1.41 -5.03
N GLY A 108 -1.85 -1.29 -3.71
CA GLY A 108 -1.09 -0.31 -2.91
C GLY A 108 0.41 -0.62 -2.83
N ARG A 109 0.78 -1.89 -2.67
CA ARG A 109 2.19 -2.35 -2.55
C ARG A 109 3.02 -2.05 -3.80
N PHE A 110 2.41 -2.18 -4.98
CA PHE A 110 3.04 -1.92 -6.28
C PHE A 110 2.73 -0.53 -6.84
N ILE A 111 1.95 0.28 -6.11
CA ILE A 111 1.47 1.61 -6.50
C ILE A 111 0.91 1.58 -7.93
N ILE A 112 -0.07 0.70 -8.17
CA ILE A 112 -0.67 0.55 -9.50
C ILE A 112 -1.56 1.76 -9.80
N THR A 113 -1.09 2.63 -10.68
CA THR A 113 -1.81 3.85 -11.08
C THR A 113 -2.56 3.71 -12.41
N SER A 114 -2.17 2.76 -13.25
CA SER A 114 -2.71 2.55 -14.59
C SER A 114 -2.87 1.06 -14.90
N LEU A 115 -3.84 0.70 -15.74
CA LEU A 115 -4.07 -0.68 -16.16
C LEU A 115 -4.11 -0.78 -17.70
N PRO A 116 -3.66 -1.92 -18.29
CA PRO A 116 -2.89 -2.97 -17.64
C PRO A 116 -1.45 -2.51 -17.38
N THR A 117 -0.90 -2.90 -16.23
CA THR A 117 0.51 -2.70 -15.88
C THR A 117 1.18 -4.05 -15.72
N ILE A 118 2.35 -4.22 -16.35
CA ILE A 118 3.09 -5.48 -16.33
C ILE A 118 4.43 -5.23 -15.64
N TYR A 119 4.79 -6.12 -14.72
CA TYR A 119 6.09 -6.14 -14.07
C TYR A 119 6.81 -7.45 -14.36
N HIS A 120 8.10 -7.33 -14.64
CA HIS A 120 9.05 -8.44 -14.60
C HIS A 120 9.71 -8.43 -13.23
N CYS A 121 9.75 -9.58 -12.57
CA CYS A 121 10.48 -9.78 -11.33
C CYS A 121 11.51 -10.88 -11.55
N LYS A 122 12.75 -10.63 -11.14
CA LYS A 122 13.79 -11.66 -11.07
C LYS A 122 14.50 -11.56 -9.74
N ASP A 123 14.35 -12.59 -8.92
CA ASP A 123 14.96 -12.70 -7.58
C ASP A 123 14.71 -11.44 -6.72
N GLY A 124 13.46 -10.96 -6.74
CA GLY A 124 13.00 -9.79 -5.97
C GLY A 124 13.33 -8.44 -6.63
N VAL A 125 14.00 -8.43 -7.78
CA VAL A 125 14.26 -7.20 -8.54
C VAL A 125 13.16 -6.97 -9.56
N PHE A 126 12.34 -5.95 -9.32
CA PHE A 126 11.20 -5.60 -10.16
C PHE A 126 11.58 -4.59 -11.25
N ARG A 127 11.04 -4.78 -12.46
CA ARG A 127 11.20 -3.93 -13.62
C ARG A 127 9.86 -3.71 -14.29
N LYS A 128 9.52 -2.46 -14.57
CA LYS A 128 8.28 -2.15 -15.29
C LYS A 128 8.45 -2.46 -16.77
N TYR A 129 7.60 -3.31 -17.31
CA TYR A 129 7.61 -3.61 -18.73
C TYR A 129 6.98 -2.46 -19.54
N GLN A 130 7.67 -2.03 -20.60
CA GLN A 130 7.28 -0.89 -21.45
C GLN A 130 7.17 -1.27 -22.94
N GLY A 131 7.28 -2.56 -23.27
CA GLY A 131 7.22 -3.07 -24.63
C GLY A 131 5.78 -3.17 -25.19
N ALA A 132 5.69 -3.70 -26.41
CA ALA A 132 4.41 -3.93 -27.07
C ALA A 132 3.67 -5.11 -26.42
N ARG A 133 2.39 -4.97 -26.11
CA ARG A 133 1.64 -6.00 -25.36
C ARG A 133 1.17 -7.17 -26.24
N ASN A 134 2.08 -7.72 -27.03
CA ASN A 134 1.87 -8.84 -27.95
C ASN A 134 2.68 -10.04 -27.47
N LYS A 135 2.24 -11.24 -27.83
CA LYS A 135 2.88 -12.50 -27.44
C LYS A 135 4.35 -12.55 -27.84
N GLU A 136 4.66 -12.15 -29.07
CA GLU A 136 6.01 -12.20 -29.63
C GLU A 136 6.98 -11.28 -28.87
N ASP A 137 6.51 -10.11 -28.45
CA ASP A 137 7.33 -9.17 -27.68
C ASP A 137 7.58 -9.70 -26.27
N PHE A 138 6.57 -10.30 -25.62
CA PHE A 138 6.75 -10.96 -24.31
C PHE A 138 7.75 -12.11 -24.38
N LEU A 139 7.64 -12.98 -25.39
CA LEU A 139 8.57 -14.08 -25.61
C LEU A 139 10.00 -13.55 -25.79
N SER A 140 10.19 -12.61 -26.73
CA SER A 140 11.52 -12.03 -26.99
C SER A 140 12.08 -11.26 -25.80
N PHE A 141 11.23 -10.66 -24.96
CA PHE A 141 11.66 -9.94 -23.77
C PHE A 141 12.30 -10.86 -22.73
N VAL A 142 11.76 -12.06 -22.56
CA VAL A 142 12.29 -13.09 -21.65
C VAL A 142 13.47 -13.82 -22.29
N ASP A 143 13.30 -14.34 -23.51
CA ASP A 143 14.30 -15.18 -24.20
C ASP A 143 15.59 -14.42 -24.52
N GLU A 144 15.47 -13.23 -25.13
CA GLU A 144 16.64 -12.37 -25.43
C GLU A 144 17.12 -11.57 -24.21
N GLN A 145 16.46 -11.73 -23.05
CA GLN A 145 16.77 -11.05 -21.79
C GLN A 145 16.81 -9.51 -21.91
N LYS A 146 15.90 -8.95 -22.71
CA LYS A 146 15.75 -7.49 -22.90
C LYS A 146 15.49 -6.75 -21.58
N TRP A 147 14.94 -7.45 -20.58
CA TRP A 147 14.78 -6.95 -19.23
C TRP A 147 16.08 -6.42 -18.60
N ARG A 148 17.26 -6.88 -19.02
CA ARG A 148 18.55 -6.36 -18.52
C ARG A 148 18.77 -4.88 -18.85
N ALA A 149 18.22 -4.41 -19.97
CA ALA A 149 18.32 -3.01 -20.39
C ALA A 149 17.28 -2.12 -19.68
N VAL A 150 16.28 -2.71 -19.03
CA VAL A 150 15.25 -1.97 -18.30
C VAL A 150 15.74 -1.68 -16.88
N GLU A 151 15.66 -0.41 -16.49
CA GLU A 151 16.03 0.01 -15.15
C GLU A 151 15.15 -0.66 -14.08
N PRO A 152 15.75 -1.25 -13.03
CA PRO A 152 14.99 -1.81 -11.93
C PRO A 152 14.38 -0.71 -11.07
N ILE A 153 13.24 -1.02 -10.46
CA ILE A 153 12.65 -0.17 -9.43
C ILE A 153 13.61 -0.14 -8.25
N SER A 154 13.92 1.05 -7.77
CA SER A 154 14.82 1.21 -6.62
C SER A 154 14.30 0.44 -5.40
N ALA A 155 15.20 -0.13 -4.60
CA ALA A 155 14.84 -0.92 -3.42
C ALA A 155 13.99 -0.15 -2.38
N TRP A 156 14.13 1.18 -2.33
CA TRP A 156 13.34 2.02 -1.42
C TRP A 156 11.86 2.12 -1.81
N PHE A 157 11.57 2.03 -3.11
CA PHE A 157 10.21 1.92 -3.66
C PHE A 157 9.83 0.47 -3.99
N GLY A 158 10.68 -0.50 -3.64
CA GLY A 158 10.42 -1.91 -3.88
C GLY A 158 9.24 -2.41 -3.05
N PRO A 159 8.47 -3.38 -3.55
CA PRO A 159 7.28 -3.89 -2.86
C PRO A 159 7.61 -4.43 -1.47
N SER A 160 8.79 -5.03 -1.25
CA SER A 160 9.23 -5.56 0.05
C SER A 160 9.70 -4.49 1.06
N SER A 161 9.70 -3.21 0.70
CA SER A 161 10.14 -2.13 1.59
C SER A 161 9.14 -1.82 2.71
N PHE A 162 9.62 -1.22 3.80
CA PHE A 162 8.76 -0.71 4.88
C PHE A 162 7.72 0.28 4.36
N LEU A 163 8.11 1.15 3.42
CA LEU A 163 7.21 2.14 2.82
C LEU A 163 6.07 1.45 2.07
N MET A 164 6.36 0.40 1.30
CA MET A 164 5.32 -0.34 0.58
C MET A 164 4.46 -1.24 1.46
N ASN A 165 5.00 -1.76 2.57
CA ASN A 165 4.17 -2.37 3.61
C ASN A 165 3.17 -1.35 4.18
N SER A 166 3.63 -0.13 4.47
CA SER A 166 2.76 0.95 4.95
C SER A 166 1.71 1.37 3.90
N MET A 167 2.09 1.50 2.63
CA MET A 167 1.15 1.82 1.54
C MET A 167 0.11 0.72 1.34
N SER A 168 0.53 -0.55 1.38
CA SER A 168 -0.39 -1.69 1.33
C SER A 168 -1.40 -1.65 2.47
N ALA A 169 -0.94 -1.39 3.70
CA ALA A 169 -1.82 -1.26 4.87
C ALA A 169 -2.80 -0.08 4.73
N LEU A 170 -2.34 1.08 4.23
CA LEU A 170 -3.19 2.24 3.97
C LEU A 170 -4.31 1.92 2.97
N PHE A 171 -4.00 1.22 1.88
CA PHE A 171 -4.98 0.82 0.88
C PHE A 171 -5.98 -0.21 1.41
N LYS A 172 -5.52 -1.18 2.20
CA LYS A 172 -6.41 -2.13 2.90
C LYS A 172 -7.34 -1.38 3.87
N LEU A 173 -6.80 -0.42 4.61
CA LEU A 173 -7.58 0.41 5.53
C LEU A 173 -8.62 1.26 4.79
N SER A 174 -8.26 1.89 3.67
CA SER A 174 -9.18 2.72 2.90
C SER A 174 -10.36 1.89 2.35
N MET A 175 -10.07 0.70 1.83
CA MET A 175 -11.10 -0.23 1.36
C MET A 175 -11.95 -0.78 2.50
N PHE A 176 -11.36 -1.05 3.66
CA PHE A 176 -12.10 -1.46 4.86
C PHE A 176 -13.09 -0.37 5.30
N ILE A 177 -12.66 0.89 5.36
CA ILE A 177 -13.53 2.02 5.71
C ILE A 177 -14.69 2.13 4.72
N ARG A 178 -14.42 2.02 3.41
CA ARG A 178 -15.47 2.01 2.38
C ARG A 178 -16.44 0.85 2.57
N HIS A 179 -15.93 -0.34 2.88
CA HIS A 179 -16.77 -1.51 3.13
C HIS A 179 -17.67 -1.30 4.36
N CYS A 180 -17.14 -0.77 5.46
CA CYS A 180 -17.93 -0.40 6.63
C CYS A 180 -18.99 0.67 6.32
N HIS A 181 -18.65 1.67 5.50
CA HIS A 181 -19.60 2.70 5.08
C HIS A 181 -20.78 2.08 4.32
N ASN A 182 -20.48 1.31 3.29
CA ASN A 182 -21.48 0.65 2.46
C ASN A 182 -22.33 -0.31 3.30
N TYR A 183 -21.70 -1.07 4.21
CA TYR A 183 -22.41 -1.95 5.14
C TYR A 183 -23.40 -1.17 6.02
N MET A 184 -22.99 -0.04 6.60
CA MET A 184 -23.87 0.80 7.41
C MET A 184 -25.02 1.41 6.60
N THR A 185 -24.77 1.84 5.36
CA THR A 185 -25.80 2.50 4.54
C THR A 185 -26.75 1.50 3.89
N GLU A 186 -26.26 0.35 3.44
CA GLU A 186 -27.05 -0.65 2.70
C GLU A 186 -27.72 -1.67 3.63
N GLN A 187 -26.99 -2.22 4.60
CA GLN A 187 -27.51 -3.31 5.46
C GLN A 187 -28.23 -2.78 6.70
N LEU A 188 -27.69 -1.72 7.32
CA LEU A 188 -28.31 -1.10 8.50
C LEU A 188 -29.29 0.02 8.14
N GLY A 189 -29.36 0.42 6.86
CA GLY A 189 -30.25 1.48 6.38
C GLY A 189 -29.95 2.86 6.96
N ILE A 190 -28.75 3.06 7.51
CA ILE A 190 -28.35 4.34 8.10
C ILE A 190 -28.19 5.34 6.94
N PRO A 191 -28.78 6.55 7.03
CA PRO A 191 -28.59 7.55 6.00
C PRO A 191 -27.10 7.95 5.91
N VAL A 192 -26.66 8.35 4.72
CA VAL A 192 -25.26 8.66 4.42
C VAL A 192 -24.64 9.67 5.40
N TRP A 193 -25.39 10.67 5.86
CA TRP A 193 -24.91 11.62 6.87
C TRP A 193 -24.64 10.95 8.24
N GLY A 194 -25.44 9.95 8.61
CA GLY A 194 -25.31 9.22 9.87
C GLY A 194 -24.04 8.37 9.90
N SER A 195 -23.71 7.70 8.78
CA SER A 195 -22.46 6.94 8.70
C SER A 195 -21.22 7.85 8.80
N TYR A 196 -21.25 9.06 8.21
CA TYR A 196 -20.17 10.03 8.38
C TYR A 196 -20.02 10.52 9.82
N VAL A 197 -21.12 10.74 10.55
CA VAL A 197 -21.06 11.09 11.98
C VAL A 197 -20.41 9.96 12.79
N ILE A 198 -20.77 8.71 12.54
CA ILE A 198 -20.18 7.55 13.21
C ILE A 198 -18.67 7.47 12.95
N PHE A 199 -18.26 7.61 11.68
CA PHE A 199 -16.83 7.63 11.35
C PHE A 199 -16.10 8.81 12.00
N GLY A 200 -16.69 10.01 12.01
CA GLY A 200 -16.12 11.19 12.67
C GLY A 200 -15.93 11.01 14.17
N LEU A 201 -16.90 10.38 14.85
CA LEU A 201 -16.76 10.05 16.27
C LEU A 201 -15.71 8.97 16.52
N ALA A 202 -15.65 7.95 15.66
CA ALA A 202 -14.65 6.89 15.75
C ALA A 202 -13.23 7.42 15.53
N THR A 203 -13.01 8.31 14.56
CA THR A 203 -11.70 8.94 14.31
C THR A 203 -11.29 9.87 15.45
N LEU A 204 -12.24 10.64 16.01
CA LEU A 204 -11.99 11.48 17.18
C LEU A 204 -11.59 10.65 18.40
N PHE A 205 -12.34 9.59 18.71
CA PHE A 205 -12.07 8.73 19.86
C PHE A 205 -10.75 7.97 19.71
N SER A 206 -10.50 7.38 18.54
CA SER A 206 -9.24 6.68 18.26
C SER A 206 -8.04 7.63 18.28
N GLY A 207 -8.16 8.84 17.73
CA GLY A 207 -7.13 9.87 17.79
C GLY A 207 -6.82 10.30 19.22
N LEU A 208 -7.84 10.51 20.05
CA LEU A 208 -7.68 10.84 21.48
C LEU A 208 -6.99 9.70 22.23
N ALA A 209 -7.41 8.45 22.00
CA ALA A 209 -6.80 7.28 22.63
C ALA A 209 -5.33 7.10 22.23
N LEU A 210 -5.00 7.26 20.94
CA LEU A 210 -3.63 7.21 20.44
C LEU A 210 -2.78 8.35 21.02
N GLY A 211 -3.35 9.56 21.16
CA GLY A 211 -2.67 10.69 21.80
C GLY A 211 -2.34 10.43 23.26
N LEU A 212 -3.30 9.93 24.05
CA LEU A 212 -3.07 9.57 25.45
C LEU A 212 -2.04 8.44 25.60
N LEU A 213 -2.10 7.44 24.71
CA LEU A 213 -1.12 6.35 24.68
C LEU A 213 0.28 6.86 24.34
N LEU A 214 0.41 7.83 23.42
CA LEU A 214 1.70 8.44 23.09
C LEU A 214 2.26 9.23 24.28
N VAL A 215 1.44 10.03 24.96
CA VAL A 215 1.86 10.74 26.19
C VAL A 215 2.34 9.75 27.25
N PHE A 216 1.60 8.67 27.47
CA PHE A 216 2.00 7.62 28.38
C PHE A 216 3.37 7.03 28.00
N ILE A 217 3.56 6.64 26.74
CA ILE A 217 4.86 6.14 26.27
C ILE A 217 5.97 7.19 26.46
N ALA A 218 5.69 8.47 26.21
CA ALA A 218 6.66 9.54 26.42
C ALA A 218 7.06 9.69 27.89
N ASP A 219 6.11 9.56 28.81
CA ASP A 219 6.37 9.57 30.26
C ASP A 219 7.20 8.35 30.71
N PHE A 220 7.04 7.19 30.06
CA PHE A 220 7.86 5.99 30.31
C PHE A 220 9.28 6.11 29.72
N VAL A 221 9.42 6.67 28.52
CA VAL A 221 10.70 6.77 27.81
C VAL A 221 11.56 7.92 28.33
N PHE A 222 10.92 9.04 28.68
CA PHE A 222 11.53 10.19 29.33
C PHE A 222 10.91 10.33 30.72
N PRO A 223 11.25 9.43 31.67
CA PRO A 223 10.82 9.65 33.05
C PRO A 223 11.36 11.02 33.43
N SER A 224 10.43 11.93 33.72
CA SER A 224 10.80 13.25 34.20
C SER A 224 11.71 13.02 35.39
N ARG A 225 13.02 13.15 35.19
CA ARG A 225 13.96 13.30 36.27
C ARG A 225 13.53 14.60 36.88
N ARG A 226 12.63 14.54 37.86
CA ARG A 226 12.48 15.61 38.84
C ARG A 226 13.89 15.80 39.35
N PHE A 227 14.54 16.82 38.81
CA PHE A 227 15.84 17.25 39.23
C PHE A 227 15.73 17.41 40.74
N SER A 228 16.63 16.74 41.43
CA SER A 228 16.70 16.59 42.87
C SER A 228 16.42 17.91 43.60
N SER A 229 15.16 18.16 43.96
CA SER A 229 14.87 19.17 44.99
C SER A 229 15.36 18.67 46.35
N SER A 230 15.49 17.35 46.53
CA SER A 230 16.03 16.75 47.75
C SER A 230 17.47 17.19 48.05
N GLU A 231 18.34 17.27 47.05
CA GLU A 231 19.75 17.64 47.26
C GLU A 231 19.93 19.14 47.49
N TYR A 232 19.08 19.99 46.90
CA TYR A 232 19.04 21.43 47.19
C TYR A 232 18.54 21.73 48.61
N TYR A 233 17.43 21.10 49.04
CA TYR A 233 16.92 21.26 50.41
C TYR A 233 17.87 20.67 51.45
N GLN A 234 18.51 19.53 51.16
CA GLN A 234 19.46 18.91 52.06
C GLN A 234 20.75 19.73 52.16
N LYS A 235 21.27 20.27 51.06
CA LYS A 235 22.44 21.17 51.09
C LYS A 235 22.14 22.47 51.85
N LYS A 236 20.93 23.02 51.70
CA LYS A 236 20.49 24.19 52.47
C LYS A 236 20.44 23.88 53.96
N GLN A 237 19.85 22.75 54.36
CA GLN A 237 19.82 22.32 55.77
C GLN A 237 21.21 22.07 56.34
N THR A 238 22.12 21.43 55.59
CA THR A 238 23.50 21.22 56.06
C THR A 238 24.28 22.52 56.17
N MET A 239 24.06 23.48 55.27
CA MET A 239 24.66 24.82 55.34
C MET A 239 24.12 25.63 56.51
N GLU A 240 22.81 25.56 56.76
CA GLU A 240 22.15 26.23 57.89
C GLU A 240 22.60 25.62 59.23
N GLN A 241 22.73 24.30 59.28
CA GLN A 241 23.29 23.59 60.44
C GLN A 241 24.77 23.87 60.66
N ALA A 242 25.57 24.02 59.60
CA ALA A 242 26.98 24.41 59.70
C ALA A 242 27.15 25.87 60.15
N ARG A 243 26.25 26.77 59.73
CA ARG A 243 26.25 28.18 60.13
C ARG A 243 25.94 28.35 61.61
N LEU A 244 24.99 27.58 62.15
CA LEU A 244 24.67 27.57 63.59
C LEU A 244 25.83 27.05 64.44
N ILE A 245 26.57 26.04 63.97
CA ILE A 245 27.77 25.53 64.66
C ILE A 245 28.89 26.60 64.64
N GLN A 246 28.99 27.37 63.56
CA GLN A 246 29.99 28.43 63.43
C GLN A 246 29.68 29.66 64.30
N GLU A 247 28.40 29.94 64.56
CA GLU A 247 27.96 30.98 65.50
C GLU A 247 28.27 30.59 66.96
N ASP A 248 28.09 29.32 67.35
CA ASP A 248 28.48 28.82 68.68
C ASP A 248 30.00 28.89 68.92
N ASP A 249 30.82 28.75 67.86
CA ASP A 249 32.29 28.83 67.93
C ASP A 249 32.83 30.27 67.87
N HIS A 250 32.03 31.25 67.42
CA HIS A 250 32.41 32.68 67.34
C HIS A 250 31.90 33.53 68.52
N GLU A 251 31.12 32.98 69.45
CA GLU A 251 30.67 33.69 70.66
C GLU A 251 31.75 33.73 71.78
N ALA A 252 33.00 33.40 71.43
CA ALA A 252 34.17 33.52 72.28
C ALA A 252 35.32 34.27 71.58
N ASP A 253 35.04 35.32 70.82
CA ASP A 253 35.92 36.47 70.66
C ASP A 253 35.09 37.58 70.02
N GLY A 254 34.68 38.54 70.84
CA GLY A 254 33.87 39.66 70.40
C GLY A 254 34.70 40.64 69.57
N GLU A 255 34.12 41.14 68.49
CA GLU A 255 34.25 42.52 68.00
C GLU A 255 33.16 42.76 66.95
N GLU A 256 32.38 43.81 67.17
CA GLU A 256 31.42 44.39 66.22
C GLU A 256 32.22 45.09 65.11
N ASP A 257 31.81 44.98 63.84
CA ASP A 257 31.45 46.14 63.01
C ASP A 257 31.22 45.79 61.51
N ASP A 258 30.31 46.60 60.97
CA ASP A 258 30.16 47.09 59.61
C ASP A 258 29.37 46.32 58.54
N ASP A 259 28.38 47.08 58.04
CA ASP A 259 27.44 46.84 56.96
C ASP A 259 28.11 46.54 55.61
N GLU A 260 27.65 45.50 54.91
CA GLU A 260 27.69 45.46 53.45
C GLU A 260 26.32 45.06 52.90
N GLU A 261 25.68 46.02 52.22
CA GLU A 261 24.55 45.83 51.34
C GLU A 261 24.95 44.90 50.19
N GLU A 262 24.26 43.76 50.01
CA GLU A 262 24.19 43.11 48.69
C GLU A 262 22.72 43.06 48.26
N GLU A 263 22.40 43.92 47.30
CA GLU A 263 21.19 43.89 46.49
C GLU A 263 21.17 42.60 45.64
N GLU A 264 20.22 41.70 45.87
CA GLU A 264 19.94 40.62 44.90
C GLU A 264 19.06 41.16 43.77
N GLU A 265 19.70 41.59 42.69
CA GLU A 265 19.09 41.82 41.37
C GLU A 265 18.64 40.49 40.71
N ASP A 266 17.45 40.56 40.12
CA ASP A 266 16.75 39.59 39.26
C ASP A 266 17.66 38.65 38.41
N GLN A 267 17.71 37.37 38.78
CA GLN A 267 18.28 36.29 37.95
C GLN A 267 17.27 35.71 36.94
N ASP A 268 16.53 36.54 36.21
CA ASP A 268 15.66 36.09 35.11
C ASP A 268 16.24 36.36 33.70
N GLU A 269 17.37 37.08 33.61
CA GLU A 269 17.97 37.51 32.33
C GLU A 269 19.00 36.53 31.73
N VAL A 270 19.54 35.57 32.52
CA VAL A 270 20.64 34.69 32.08
C VAL A 270 20.17 33.56 31.13
N TRP A 271 18.89 33.18 31.16
CA TRP A 271 18.37 32.10 30.32
C TRP A 271 17.93 32.52 28.92
N ARG A 272 17.77 33.82 28.63
CA ARG A 272 17.39 34.29 27.28
C ARG A 272 18.56 34.57 26.34
N ARG A 273 19.79 34.71 26.84
CA ARG A 273 20.97 35.02 26.00
C ARG A 273 21.65 33.82 25.33
N ARG A 274 21.21 32.58 25.60
CA ARG A 274 21.85 31.35 25.08
C ARG A 274 21.31 30.82 23.75
N ARG A 275 20.54 31.62 23.01
CA ARG A 275 20.22 31.39 21.58
C ARG A 275 20.72 32.56 20.74
N GLY A 276 22.00 32.52 20.40
CA GLY A 276 22.68 33.41 19.46
C GLY A 276 24.00 32.79 19.02
N SER A 277 24.21 32.74 17.70
CA SER A 277 25.26 32.01 16.95
C SER A 277 26.72 32.29 17.37
N PRO A 278 27.70 31.39 17.11
CA PRO A 278 29.11 31.75 17.07
C PRO A 278 29.56 32.05 15.63
N GLU A 279 30.14 33.23 15.43
CA GLU A 279 30.74 33.69 14.18
C GLU A 279 32.28 33.57 14.22
N GLY A 280 32.91 33.26 13.08
CA GLY A 280 34.29 33.69 12.78
C GLY A 280 35.31 32.65 12.28
N ARG A 281 35.59 32.65 10.97
CA ARG A 281 36.89 32.28 10.34
C ARG A 281 37.02 33.06 9.00
N PRO A 282 38.22 33.52 8.57
CA PRO A 282 38.41 34.88 8.06
C PRO A 282 38.26 35.05 6.54
N GLU A 283 38.07 36.32 6.16
CA GLU A 283 37.96 36.88 4.80
C GLU A 283 39.12 36.58 3.85
N PRO A 284 38.85 36.69 2.53
CA PRO A 284 39.73 37.45 1.65
C PRO A 284 39.02 38.58 0.88
N LYS A 285 39.73 39.71 0.85
CA LYS A 285 39.51 40.97 0.13
C LYS A 285 38.86 40.89 -1.27
N GLY A 286 37.85 41.74 -1.46
CA GLY A 286 37.91 42.85 -2.44
C GLY A 286 37.21 42.68 -3.79
N GLN A 287 36.18 43.49 -4.05
CA GLN A 287 36.13 44.53 -5.11
C GLN A 287 34.72 45.12 -5.19
N GLY A 288 34.62 46.44 -5.02
CA GLY A 288 33.36 47.17 -5.10
C GLY A 288 32.87 47.30 -6.55
N PHE A 289 31.55 47.26 -6.72
CA PHE A 289 30.91 47.66 -7.95
C PHE A 289 29.62 48.43 -7.62
N SER A 290 29.47 49.58 -8.25
CA SER A 290 28.53 50.67 -7.95
C SER A 290 27.06 50.36 -8.30
N ASP A 291 26.15 50.96 -7.53
CA ASP A 291 24.67 50.87 -7.58
C ASP A 291 23.98 51.25 -8.91
N GLU A 292 24.72 51.44 -9.99
CA GLU A 292 24.21 51.90 -11.28
C GLU A 292 23.80 50.75 -12.23
N ALA A 293 24.19 49.50 -11.92
CA ALA A 293 23.86 48.32 -12.73
C ALA A 293 22.51 47.66 -12.37
N LEU A 294 21.95 47.92 -11.18
CA LEU A 294 20.69 47.30 -10.75
C LEU A 294 19.44 48.01 -11.30
N ARG A 295 19.57 49.27 -11.73
CA ARG A 295 18.43 50.09 -12.17
C ARG A 295 18.06 49.95 -13.65
N LYS A 296 18.87 49.23 -14.44
CA LYS A 296 18.62 49.00 -15.88
C LYS A 296 17.96 47.65 -16.22
N ARG A 297 17.68 46.79 -15.24
CA ARG A 297 17.03 45.48 -15.47
C ARG A 297 15.51 45.46 -15.21
N VAL A 298 14.94 46.54 -14.68
CA VAL A 298 13.51 46.64 -14.32
C VAL A 298 12.66 47.28 -15.43
N VAL A 299 13.26 47.76 -16.54
CA VAL A 299 12.53 48.46 -17.63
C VAL A 299 12.77 47.82 -19.00
N GLY A 300 13.22 46.56 -19.07
CA GLY A 300 13.66 45.92 -20.31
C GLY A 300 12.93 44.64 -20.73
N HIS A 301 11.75 44.34 -20.19
CA HIS A 301 11.05 43.09 -20.55
C HIS A 301 9.53 43.27 -20.77
N ARG A 302 9.15 44.40 -21.35
CA ARG A 302 7.80 44.64 -21.84
C ARG A 302 7.89 45.36 -23.18
N GLU A 303 8.25 44.61 -24.20
CA GLU A 303 8.07 44.89 -25.64
C GLU A 303 8.97 43.89 -26.38
N GLU A 304 8.41 42.72 -26.73
CA GLU A 304 8.81 41.84 -27.86
C GLU A 304 8.03 40.51 -27.74
N GLU A 305 6.71 40.59 -27.90
CA GLU A 305 5.85 39.49 -28.35
C GLU A 305 4.69 40.15 -29.13
N GLU A 306 4.99 40.68 -30.31
CA GLU A 306 4.01 40.91 -31.36
C GLU A 306 4.66 40.52 -32.70
N ASP A 307 4.13 39.44 -33.24
CA ASP A 307 4.45 38.72 -34.48
C ASP A 307 4.37 39.63 -35.72
N PRO A 308 4.96 39.26 -36.87
CA PRO A 308 4.35 38.19 -37.70
C PRO A 308 5.29 37.23 -38.43
#